data_AF-A0A9E4XZY3-F1
#
_entry.id   AF-A0A9E4XZY3-F1
#
_cell.length_a   1.000
_cell.length_b   1.000
_cell.length_c   1.000
_cell.angle_alpha   90.00
_cell.angle_beta   90.00
_cell.angle_gamma   90.00
#
_symmetry.space_group_name_H-M   'P 1'
#
loop_
_entity.id
_entity.type
_entity.pdbx_description
1 polymer ?
#
loop_
_entity_poly.entity_id
_entity_poly.type
_entity_poly.pdbx_seq_one_letter_code
_entity_poly.pdbx_strand_id
1 'polypeptide(L)'
;MVTQTESPPIADYGLIGDLHSCALISKAGSIDWCCLPRFDSASIFGRILDWDKGGYFQVAPTGIQSVERRYIPGTNVLETTFVTDSGTATLTDFMPIRDHSHEMGPREQAPDQQIVRVLECSSGSVHYRMECYPRFEYGSIVPHAHHSSENTGFAHGGADAISVWCSAPVRVVDDGFLAEGDLSAGQKMWTVVAYQYRFSHQASAWDEAELSQLLAETIGYWENWSSICTYTGKNREAVLRSALTLKALTYEPSGGLVAAPTTSLPEVIGGSRNWDYRFTWIRDASFALYGLFILGYTAEARAFKEWLEWASTGRARDLQIMYGLGGEKRLTEIELPEMMGYQHSRPVRIGNGAYSQFQLDVYGEIL
;
A
#
# COMPACT_ATOMS: atom_id res chain seq x y z
N MET A 1 25.71 9.87 8.03
CA MET A 1 24.56 10.17 7.16
C MET A 1 24.88 9.58 5.80
N VAL A 2 24.21 8.49 5.39
CA VAL A 2 24.20 8.12 3.98
C VAL A 2 23.29 9.15 3.33
N THR A 3 23.87 10.11 2.61
CA THR A 3 23.12 10.94 1.67
C THR A 3 22.62 10.00 0.59
N GLN A 4 21.41 9.47 0.73
CA GLN A 4 20.73 8.76 -0.36
C GLN A 4 20.37 9.81 -1.41
N THR A 5 21.32 10.09 -2.30
CA THR A 5 21.15 11.02 -3.43
C THR A 5 20.38 10.41 -4.59
N GLU A 6 20.08 9.11 -4.54
CA GLU A 6 19.29 8.41 -5.55
C GLU A 6 18.17 7.60 -4.89
N SER A 7 16.97 7.70 -5.47
CA SER A 7 15.83 6.86 -5.10
C SER A 7 16.22 5.38 -5.19
N PRO A 8 15.84 4.54 -4.21
CA PRO A 8 16.05 3.10 -4.27
C PRO A 8 15.51 2.51 -5.57
N PRO A 9 16.16 1.48 -6.14
CA PRO A 9 15.61 0.73 -7.26
C PRO A 9 14.21 0.19 -6.93
N ILE A 10 13.29 0.15 -7.90
CA ILE A 10 11.94 -0.41 -7.71
C ILE A 10 11.99 -1.83 -7.13
N ALA A 11 12.96 -2.66 -7.53
CA ALA A 11 13.13 -4.03 -7.04
C ALA A 11 13.48 -4.10 -5.53
N ASP A 12 13.91 -2.99 -4.93
CA ASP A 12 14.19 -2.89 -3.50
C ASP A 12 12.95 -2.54 -2.66
N TYR A 13 11.77 -2.47 -3.26
CA TYR A 13 10.50 -2.30 -2.55
C TYR A 13 9.77 -3.62 -2.29
N GLY A 14 9.25 -3.80 -1.08
CA GLY A 14 8.26 -4.83 -0.73
C GLY A 14 6.84 -4.25 -0.79
N LEU A 15 5.84 -5.09 -1.07
CA LEU A 15 4.43 -4.74 -1.19
C LEU A 15 3.66 -5.34 -0.02
N ILE A 16 2.88 -4.51 0.68
CA ILE A 16 1.82 -4.96 1.60
C ILE A 16 0.49 -4.35 1.16
N GLY A 17 -0.64 -4.95 1.53
CA GLY A 17 -1.96 -4.46 1.14
C GLY A 17 -3.11 -5.08 1.96
N ASP A 18 -4.22 -4.35 2.07
CA ASP A 18 -5.46 -4.72 2.78
C ASP A 18 -6.65 -4.96 1.83
N LEU A 19 -6.36 -5.11 0.53
CA LEU A 19 -7.35 -5.23 -0.54
C LEU A 19 -8.21 -3.97 -0.75
N HIS A 20 -7.88 -2.86 -0.10
CA HIS A 20 -8.40 -1.53 -0.39
C HIS A 20 -7.32 -0.65 -1.03
N SER A 21 -6.09 -0.84 -0.56
CA SER A 21 -4.89 -0.23 -1.12
C SER A 21 -3.64 -1.08 -0.88
N CYS A 22 -2.48 -0.53 -1.23
CA CYS A 22 -1.17 -1.10 -1.00
C CYS A 22 -0.16 -0.04 -0.57
N ALA A 23 0.91 -0.50 0.08
CA ALA A 23 2.08 0.30 0.41
C ALA A 23 3.37 -0.33 -0.14
N LEU A 24 4.32 0.51 -0.59
CA LEU A 24 5.65 0.07 -1.02
C LEU A 24 6.72 0.43 0.00
N ILE A 25 7.46 -0.57 0.48
CA ILE A 25 8.40 -0.48 1.60
C ILE A 25 9.83 -0.73 1.14
N SER A 26 10.70 0.27 1.25
CA SER A 26 12.12 0.15 0.93
C SER A 26 12.86 -0.70 1.96
N LYS A 27 14.06 -1.17 1.60
CA LYS A 27 14.99 -1.83 2.53
C LYS A 27 15.42 -0.96 3.72
N ALA A 28 15.25 0.37 3.64
CA ALA A 28 15.53 1.27 4.74
C ALA A 28 14.39 1.32 5.79
N GLY A 29 13.37 0.46 5.65
CA GLY A 29 12.20 0.46 6.53
C GLY A 29 11.26 1.64 6.27
N SER A 30 11.28 2.22 5.07
CA SER A 30 10.42 3.35 4.71
C SER A 30 9.34 3.00 3.72
N ILE A 31 8.11 3.41 4.02
CA ILE A 31 6.99 3.43 3.10
C ILE A 31 7.13 4.71 2.26
N ASP A 32 7.42 4.53 0.98
CA ASP A 32 7.66 5.63 0.03
C ASP A 32 6.52 5.79 -0.98
N TRP A 33 5.55 4.88 -0.93
CA TRP A 33 4.31 4.94 -1.69
C TRP A 33 3.17 4.36 -0.88
N CYS A 34 2.08 5.10 -0.72
CA CYS A 34 0.79 4.61 -0.26
C CYS A 34 -0.30 5.62 -0.63
N CYS A 35 -1.40 5.12 -1.19
CA CYS A 35 -2.63 5.89 -1.38
C CYS A 35 -3.65 5.38 -0.36
N LEU A 36 -4.29 6.25 0.39
CA LEU A 36 -5.39 5.86 1.27
C LEU A 36 -6.59 6.77 0.99
N PRO A 37 -7.83 6.25 1.11
CA PRO A 37 -8.17 4.89 1.52
C PRO A 37 -8.21 3.87 0.37
N ARG A 38 -8.12 4.29 -0.90
CA ARG A 38 -8.21 3.41 -2.07
C ARG A 38 -6.95 3.47 -2.91
N PHE A 39 -6.71 2.46 -3.76
CA PHE A 39 -5.60 2.51 -4.73
C PHE A 39 -5.67 3.78 -5.61
N ASP A 40 -6.87 4.18 -6.03
CA ASP A 40 -7.11 5.33 -6.92
C ASP A 40 -7.19 6.69 -6.19
N SER A 41 -7.02 6.72 -4.87
CA SER A 41 -6.93 7.96 -4.07
C SER A 41 -5.65 8.75 -4.34
N ALA A 42 -5.59 10.00 -3.86
CA ALA A 42 -4.34 10.74 -3.79
C ALA A 42 -3.32 9.99 -2.91
N SER A 43 -2.02 10.09 -3.24
CA SER A 43 -0.99 9.51 -2.39
C SER A 43 -0.91 10.30 -1.08
N ILE A 44 -0.82 9.59 0.05
CA ILE A 44 -0.46 10.17 1.36
C ILE A 44 1.06 10.06 1.61
N PHE A 45 1.69 9.08 0.96
CA PHE A 45 3.14 8.93 0.83
C PHE A 45 3.45 8.68 -0.63
N GLY A 46 4.36 9.47 -1.18
CA GLY A 46 4.71 9.51 -2.60
C GLY A 46 6.19 9.80 -2.82
N ARG A 47 7.05 9.60 -1.80
CA ARG A 47 8.50 9.83 -1.85
C ARG A 47 9.19 9.14 -3.03
N ILE A 48 8.64 8.02 -3.51
CA ILE A 48 9.14 7.33 -4.71
C ILE A 48 9.07 8.19 -5.99
N LEU A 49 8.13 9.13 -6.08
CA LEU A 49 7.98 10.05 -7.21
C LEU A 49 8.72 11.37 -6.99
N ASP A 50 8.90 11.80 -5.75
CA ASP A 50 9.63 13.02 -5.41
C ASP A 50 10.19 12.92 -3.98
N TRP A 51 11.52 12.87 -3.84
CA TRP A 51 12.17 12.56 -2.56
C TRP A 51 11.95 13.65 -1.51
N ASP A 52 11.75 14.90 -1.94
CA ASP A 52 11.62 16.05 -1.07
C ASP A 52 10.16 16.37 -0.77
N LYS A 53 9.26 16.18 -1.75
CA LYS A 53 7.85 16.59 -1.64
C LYS A 53 6.88 15.45 -1.39
N GLY A 54 7.29 14.21 -1.65
CA GLY A 54 6.37 13.08 -1.69
C GLY A 54 5.92 12.57 -0.31
N GLY A 55 6.66 12.86 0.76
CA GLY A 55 6.31 12.36 2.10
C GLY A 55 6.50 10.86 2.26
N TYR A 56 6.74 10.41 3.50
CA TYR A 56 7.13 9.04 3.80
C TYR A 56 6.78 8.63 5.23
N PHE A 57 6.83 7.32 5.48
CA PHE A 57 6.75 6.76 6.83
C PHE A 57 7.86 5.74 7.05
N GLN A 58 8.85 6.06 7.87
CA GLN A 58 10.04 5.27 8.12
C GLN A 58 10.12 4.79 9.56
N VAL A 59 10.47 3.51 9.74
CA VAL A 59 10.81 2.89 11.02
C VAL A 59 12.06 2.08 10.81
N ALA A 60 13.13 2.40 11.54
CA ALA A 60 14.38 1.66 11.45
C ALA A 60 15.26 1.89 12.69
N PRO A 61 16.14 0.93 13.03
CA PRO A 61 17.25 1.20 13.94
C PRO A 61 18.29 2.12 13.28
N THR A 62 19.06 2.82 14.10
CA THR A 62 20.24 3.56 13.67
C THR A 62 21.46 2.64 13.58
N GLY A 63 22.46 3.01 12.77
CA GLY A 63 23.70 2.23 12.67
C GLY A 63 23.55 0.86 11.98
N ILE A 64 22.66 0.76 10.98
CA ILE A 64 22.44 -0.46 10.21
C ILE A 64 23.70 -0.87 9.45
N GLN A 65 24.17 -2.09 9.68
CA GLN A 65 25.26 -2.74 8.95
C GLN A 65 24.77 -3.59 7.78
N SER A 66 23.67 -4.33 7.97
CA SER A 66 23.07 -5.16 6.94
C SER A 66 21.55 -5.27 7.09
N VAL A 67 20.89 -5.61 5.99
CA VAL A 67 19.44 -5.74 5.89
C VAL A 67 19.08 -7.01 5.16
N GLU A 68 18.17 -7.79 5.74
CA GLU A 68 17.54 -8.94 5.09
C GLU A 68 16.02 -8.77 5.09
N ARG A 69 15.35 -9.36 4.09
CA ARG A 69 13.89 -9.30 3.99
C ARG A 69 13.29 -10.64 3.62
N ARG A 70 12.10 -10.88 4.13
CA ARG A 70 11.23 -11.98 3.70
C ARG A 70 9.78 -11.61 3.92
N TYR A 71 8.88 -12.25 3.19
CA TYR A 71 7.48 -12.29 3.63
C TYR A 71 7.32 -13.45 4.62
N ILE A 72 6.43 -13.30 5.60
CA ILE A 72 5.97 -14.45 6.37
C ILE A 72 5.36 -15.46 5.35
N PRO A 73 5.79 -16.74 5.36
CA PRO A 73 5.40 -17.69 4.33
C PRO A 73 3.89 -17.75 4.10
N GLY A 74 3.45 -17.70 2.84
CA GLY A 74 2.02 -17.73 2.50
C GLY A 74 1.25 -16.45 2.79
N THR A 75 1.92 -15.33 3.08
CA THR A 75 1.26 -14.05 3.41
C THR A 75 1.79 -12.85 2.64
N ASN A 76 1.08 -11.71 2.72
CA ASN A 76 1.60 -10.39 2.34
C ASN A 76 2.04 -9.58 3.57
N VAL A 77 2.50 -10.24 4.64
CA VAL A 77 3.14 -9.59 5.80
C VAL A 77 4.66 -9.59 5.57
N LEU A 78 5.27 -8.41 5.59
CA LEU A 78 6.69 -8.23 5.29
C LEU A 78 7.51 -8.15 6.58
N GLU A 79 8.61 -8.89 6.64
CA GLU A 79 9.62 -8.76 7.68
C GLU A 79 10.92 -8.18 7.08
N THR A 80 11.43 -7.13 7.69
CA THR A 80 12.74 -6.54 7.41
C THR A 80 13.62 -6.65 8.64
N THR A 81 14.68 -7.46 8.57
CA THR A 81 15.64 -7.64 9.65
C THR A 81 16.84 -6.72 9.44
N PHE A 82 17.13 -5.91 10.45
CA PHE A 82 18.26 -5.00 10.52
C PHE A 82 19.29 -5.53 11.50
N VAL A 83 20.54 -5.63 11.05
CA VAL A 83 21.69 -5.93 11.92
C VAL A 83 22.45 -4.63 12.18
N THR A 84 22.74 -4.34 13.44
CA THR A 84 23.55 -3.21 13.91
C THR A 84 24.72 -3.70 14.72
N ASP A 85 25.65 -2.82 15.08
CA ASP A 85 26.80 -3.14 15.95
C ASP A 85 26.38 -3.68 17.34
N SER A 86 25.22 -3.24 17.84
CA SER A 86 24.77 -3.49 19.23
C SER A 86 23.62 -4.48 19.35
N GLY A 87 22.98 -4.86 18.23
CA GLY A 87 21.83 -5.74 18.24
C GLY A 87 21.19 -5.96 16.88
N THR A 88 20.18 -6.81 16.87
CA THR A 88 19.38 -7.15 15.68
C THR A 88 17.93 -6.84 15.97
N ALA A 89 17.24 -6.20 15.03
CA ALA A 89 15.82 -5.92 15.13
C ALA A 89 15.08 -6.32 13.86
N THR A 90 13.86 -6.83 14.00
CA THR A 90 12.99 -7.18 12.89
C THR A 90 11.78 -6.25 12.90
N LEU A 91 11.57 -5.57 11.79
CA LEU A 91 10.37 -4.78 11.52
C LEU A 91 9.38 -5.64 10.76
N THR A 92 8.19 -5.83 11.32
CA THR A 92 7.08 -6.51 10.66
C THR A 92 6.05 -5.46 10.23
N ASP A 93 5.82 -5.38 8.92
CA ASP A 93 4.90 -4.44 8.27
C ASP A 93 3.67 -5.19 7.73
N PHE A 94 2.47 -4.69 8.02
CA PHE A 94 1.24 -5.22 7.47
C PHE A 94 0.13 -4.16 7.39
N MET A 95 -0.80 -4.35 6.46
CA MET A 95 -2.07 -3.65 6.45
C MET A 95 -3.14 -4.64 6.91
N PRO A 96 -3.88 -4.38 8.01
CA PRO A 96 -4.81 -5.34 8.55
C PRO A 96 -5.93 -5.70 7.57
N ILE A 97 -6.23 -6.99 7.45
CA ILE A 97 -7.38 -7.47 6.69
C ILE A 97 -8.46 -7.89 7.67
N ARG A 98 -9.63 -7.26 7.57
CA ARG A 98 -10.82 -7.67 8.31
C ARG A 98 -11.70 -8.55 7.42
N ASP A 99 -12.28 -9.58 8.01
CA ASP A 99 -13.28 -10.38 7.33
C ASP A 99 -14.62 -9.62 7.31
N HIS A 100 -14.96 -9.07 6.15
CA HIS A 100 -16.23 -8.39 5.91
C HIS A 100 -17.38 -9.35 5.54
N SER A 101 -17.20 -10.67 5.71
CA SER A 101 -18.22 -11.69 5.38
C SER A 101 -19.58 -11.47 6.06
N HIS A 102 -19.63 -10.67 7.12
CA HIS A 102 -20.82 -10.38 7.91
C HIS A 102 -21.30 -8.92 7.88
N GLU A 103 -20.66 -8.04 7.12
CA GLU A 103 -21.02 -6.62 7.07
C GLU A 103 -22.04 -6.30 5.95
N MET A 104 -23.11 -5.60 6.31
CA MET A 104 -24.27 -5.28 5.44
C MET A 104 -24.22 -3.82 4.92
N GLY A 105 -23.03 -3.26 4.72
CA GLY A 105 -22.82 -1.88 4.23
C GLY A 105 -21.98 -1.80 2.95
N PRO A 106 -21.87 -0.63 2.30
CA PRO A 106 -20.94 -0.44 1.18
C PRO A 106 -19.52 -0.71 1.66
N ARG A 107 -18.88 -1.74 1.09
CA ARG A 107 -17.51 -2.17 1.44
C ARG A 107 -16.46 -1.09 1.18
N GLU A 108 -16.78 -0.09 0.37
CA GLU A 108 -15.88 1.02 0.01
C GLU A 108 -15.62 2.03 1.16
N GLN A 109 -16.38 1.95 2.26
CA GLN A 109 -16.32 2.90 3.38
C GLN A 109 -15.95 2.23 4.71
N ALA A 110 -15.07 1.23 4.68
CA ALA A 110 -14.55 0.65 5.92
C ALA A 110 -13.70 1.70 6.68
N PRO A 111 -13.97 2.01 7.96
CA PRO A 111 -13.26 3.06 8.71
C PRO A 111 -11.83 2.67 9.15
N ASP A 112 -11.26 1.64 8.55
CA ASP A 112 -10.17 0.86 9.13
C ASP A 112 -8.90 0.81 8.26
N GLN A 113 -8.76 1.63 7.20
CA GLN A 113 -7.53 1.60 6.40
C GLN A 113 -6.37 2.13 7.23
N GLN A 114 -5.48 1.20 7.55
CA GLN A 114 -4.38 1.45 8.44
C GLN A 114 -3.15 0.62 8.07
N ILE A 115 -2.01 1.14 8.46
CA ILE A 115 -0.71 0.51 8.32
C ILE A 115 -0.20 0.28 9.74
N VAL A 116 0.07 -0.98 10.07
CA VAL A 116 0.61 -1.36 11.38
C VAL A 116 2.04 -1.85 11.19
N ARG A 117 2.93 -1.37 12.05
CA ARG A 117 4.35 -1.72 12.01
C ARG A 117 4.81 -2.02 13.42
N VAL A 118 5.52 -3.13 13.57
CA VAL A 118 6.11 -3.54 14.86
C VAL A 118 7.61 -3.77 14.69
N LEU A 119 8.41 -3.04 15.46
CA LEU A 119 9.86 -3.24 15.52
C LEU A 119 10.18 -4.03 16.79
N GLU A 120 10.69 -5.25 16.62
CA GLU A 120 11.09 -6.12 17.73
C GLU A 120 12.62 -6.27 17.74
N CYS A 121 13.25 -5.99 18.89
CA CYS A 121 14.67 -6.28 19.07
C CYS A 121 14.84 -7.77 19.40
N SER A 122 15.38 -8.55 18.46
CA SER A 122 15.55 -10.00 18.63
C SER A 122 16.80 -10.36 19.43
N SER A 123 17.83 -9.52 19.42
CA SER A 123 19.06 -9.72 20.21
C SER A 123 19.79 -8.40 20.47
N GLY A 124 20.54 -8.35 21.57
CA GLY A 124 21.31 -7.15 21.95
C GLY A 124 20.41 -5.97 22.33
N SER A 125 20.79 -4.78 21.90
CA SER A 125 19.99 -3.56 22.02
C SER A 125 20.15 -2.69 20.78
N VAL A 126 19.05 -2.05 20.35
CA VAL A 126 19.04 -1.13 19.21
C VAL A 126 18.44 0.21 19.60
N HIS A 127 19.00 1.28 19.08
CA HIS A 127 18.40 2.61 19.13
C HIS A 127 17.59 2.83 17.85
N TYR A 128 16.27 3.01 17.97
CA TYR A 128 15.36 3.17 16.84
C TYR A 128 14.89 4.59 16.64
N ARG A 129 14.46 4.86 15.41
CA ARG A 129 13.79 6.09 15.01
C ARG A 129 12.58 5.77 14.14
N MET A 130 11.46 6.41 14.45
CA MET A 130 10.23 6.43 13.66
C MET A 130 9.99 7.86 13.18
N GLU A 131 9.81 8.03 11.87
CA GLU A 131 9.49 9.30 11.22
C GLU A 131 8.27 9.13 10.33
N CYS A 132 7.26 9.99 10.48
CA CYS A 132 6.09 10.00 9.61
C CYS A 132 5.81 11.42 9.14
N TYR A 133 6.02 11.66 7.83
CA TYR A 133 5.84 12.95 7.18
C TYR A 133 4.84 12.78 6.03
N PRO A 134 3.52 12.83 6.30
CA PRO A 134 2.49 12.73 5.27
C PRO A 134 2.52 13.93 4.34
N ARG A 135 2.14 13.70 3.09
CA ARG A 135 1.97 14.74 2.06
C ARG A 135 0.76 14.39 1.22
N PHE A 136 -0.27 15.24 1.25
CA PHE A 136 -1.55 14.96 0.59
C PHE A 136 -1.57 15.52 -0.83
N GLU A 137 -2.53 15.06 -1.63
CA GLU A 137 -2.70 15.49 -3.03
C GLU A 137 -1.37 15.43 -3.81
N TYR A 138 -0.69 14.27 -3.74
CA TYR A 138 0.59 14.00 -4.42
C TYR A 138 1.73 14.96 -4.07
N GLY A 139 1.75 15.50 -2.85
CA GLY A 139 2.80 16.44 -2.43
C GLY A 139 2.42 17.90 -2.50
N SER A 140 1.27 18.24 -3.09
CA SER A 140 0.82 19.62 -3.22
C SER A 140 0.33 20.23 -1.90
N ILE A 141 -0.07 19.39 -0.94
CA ILE A 141 -0.54 19.82 0.38
C ILE A 141 0.42 19.33 1.47
N VAL A 142 1.05 20.29 2.13
CA VAL A 142 1.73 20.08 3.42
C VAL A 142 0.67 20.15 4.53
N PRO A 143 0.47 19.08 5.31
CA PRO A 143 -0.59 19.06 6.31
C PRO A 143 -0.23 19.84 7.57
N HIS A 144 -1.25 20.22 8.34
CA HIS A 144 -1.08 20.74 9.69
C HIS A 144 -0.98 19.57 10.67
N ALA A 145 0.20 19.37 11.28
CA ALA A 145 0.43 18.34 12.29
C ALA A 145 0.27 18.89 13.72
N HIS A 146 -0.42 18.15 14.59
CA HIS A 146 -0.57 18.48 16.01
C HIS A 146 -0.71 17.22 16.88
N HIS A 147 -0.58 17.40 18.20
CA HIS A 147 -0.82 16.34 19.17
C HIS A 147 -2.31 16.14 19.43
N SER A 148 -2.72 14.88 19.50
CA SER A 148 -3.99 14.48 20.16
C SER A 148 -3.73 13.93 21.56
N SER A 149 -2.58 13.28 21.78
CA SER A 149 -2.12 12.78 23.08
C SER A 149 -0.57 12.70 23.09
N GLU A 150 0.03 12.18 24.17
CA GLU A 150 1.48 11.93 24.26
C GLU A 150 1.98 10.94 23.19
N ASN A 151 1.19 9.92 22.89
CA ASN A 151 1.53 8.83 21.98
C ASN A 151 0.87 8.98 20.60
N THR A 152 0.02 10.00 20.41
CA THR A 152 -0.80 10.16 19.21
C THR A 152 -0.67 11.54 18.61
N GLY A 153 -0.28 11.57 17.33
CA GLY A 153 -0.32 12.72 16.45
C GLY A 153 -1.49 12.67 15.47
N PHE A 154 -1.90 13.84 14.99
CA PHE A 154 -2.92 14.00 13.97
C PHE A 154 -2.46 15.00 12.92
N ALA A 155 -2.60 14.65 11.64
CA ALA A 155 -2.25 15.50 10.51
C ALA A 155 -3.43 15.60 9.56
N HIS A 156 -3.79 16.83 9.16
CA HIS A 156 -4.89 17.08 8.22
C HIS A 156 -4.56 18.20 7.23
N GLY A 157 -5.15 18.13 6.04
CA GLY A 157 -4.98 19.11 4.98
C GLY A 157 -5.82 18.77 3.76
N GLY A 158 -6.51 19.76 3.19
CA GLY A 158 -7.45 19.51 2.09
C GLY A 158 -8.62 18.61 2.53
N ALA A 159 -8.84 17.52 1.79
CA ALA A 159 -9.87 16.53 2.09
C ALA A 159 -9.36 15.35 2.94
N ASP A 160 -8.05 15.28 3.19
CA ASP A 160 -7.40 14.14 3.81
C ASP A 160 -6.97 14.43 5.25
N ALA A 161 -6.97 13.37 6.05
CA ALA A 161 -6.41 13.37 7.39
C ALA A 161 -5.88 11.97 7.76
N ILE A 162 -4.83 11.93 8.56
CA ILE A 162 -4.29 10.71 9.16
C ILE A 162 -4.06 10.91 10.66
N SER A 163 -4.11 9.82 11.40
CA SER A 163 -3.55 9.74 12.75
C SER A 163 -2.31 8.88 12.74
N VAL A 164 -1.36 9.23 13.63
CA VAL A 164 -0.13 8.46 13.86
C VAL A 164 -0.08 8.13 15.34
N TRP A 165 -0.05 6.84 15.67
CA TRP A 165 0.17 6.38 17.04
C TRP A 165 1.48 5.62 17.14
N CYS A 166 2.14 5.72 18.29
CA CYS A 166 3.30 4.93 18.63
C CYS A 166 3.24 4.51 20.11
N SER A 167 3.67 3.30 20.44
CA SER A 167 3.76 2.87 21.85
C SER A 167 4.81 3.66 22.66
N ALA A 168 5.64 4.47 21.99
CA ALA A 168 6.51 5.47 22.60
C ALA A 168 5.99 6.90 22.36
N PRO A 169 6.38 7.89 23.20
CA PRO A 169 5.98 9.28 23.02
C PRO A 169 6.32 9.79 21.62
N VAL A 170 5.33 10.37 20.96
CA VAL A 170 5.48 11.02 19.66
C VAL A 170 5.79 12.48 19.90
N ARG A 171 6.63 13.08 19.05
CA ARG A 171 6.82 14.53 18.97
C ARG A 171 6.37 15.01 17.60
N VAL A 172 5.66 16.14 17.56
CA VAL A 172 5.47 16.88 16.31
C VAL A 172 6.74 17.66 16.01
N VAL A 173 7.33 17.42 14.84
CA VAL A 173 8.51 18.13 14.34
C VAL A 173 8.15 18.64 12.95
N ASP A 174 8.19 19.96 12.78
CA ASP A 174 7.72 20.65 11.58
C ASP A 174 6.29 20.25 11.20
N ASP A 175 6.12 19.52 10.09
CA ASP A 175 4.84 19.06 9.54
C ASP A 175 4.64 17.54 9.64
N GLY A 176 5.42 16.88 10.50
CA GLY A 176 5.36 15.44 10.72
C GLY A 176 5.59 15.02 12.16
N PHE A 177 5.89 13.73 12.32
CA PHE A 177 5.96 13.05 13.60
C PHE A 177 7.27 12.29 13.76
N LEU A 178 7.82 12.34 14.97
CA LEU A 178 9.07 11.67 15.35
C LEU A 178 8.89 10.94 16.69
N ALA A 179 9.25 9.66 16.72
CA ALA A 179 9.51 8.94 17.96
C ALA A 179 10.90 8.29 17.90
N GLU A 180 11.59 8.23 19.03
CA GLU A 180 12.91 7.60 19.14
C GLU A 180 13.06 6.96 20.51
N GLY A 181 13.86 5.91 20.60
CA GLY A 181 14.07 5.20 21.85
C GLY A 181 14.97 3.98 21.69
N ASP A 182 15.18 3.28 22.78
CA ASP A 182 15.99 2.06 22.82
C ASP A 182 15.11 0.84 23.02
N LEU A 183 15.41 -0.23 22.31
CA LEU A 183 14.85 -1.56 22.53
C LEU A 183 15.97 -2.50 22.95
N SER A 184 15.71 -3.26 24.00
CA SER A 184 16.50 -4.43 24.41
C SER A 184 15.88 -5.70 23.86
N ALA A 185 16.65 -6.79 23.82
CA ALA A 185 16.16 -8.10 23.37
C ALA A 185 14.80 -8.48 24.00
N GLY A 186 13.84 -8.83 23.14
CA GLY A 186 12.45 -9.18 23.49
C GLY A 186 11.49 -7.99 23.59
N GLN A 187 11.98 -6.74 23.55
CA GLN A 187 11.13 -5.55 23.56
C GLN A 187 10.64 -5.20 22.14
N LYS A 188 9.44 -4.63 22.09
CA LYS A 188 8.77 -4.21 20.86
C LYS A 188 8.38 -2.74 20.93
N MET A 189 8.40 -2.07 19.78
CA MET A 189 7.75 -0.79 19.56
C MET A 189 6.70 -0.96 18.46
N TRP A 190 5.49 -0.50 18.74
CA TRP A 190 4.39 -0.53 17.79
C TRP A 190 4.10 0.86 17.26
N THR A 191 3.71 0.95 16.00
CA THR A 191 3.21 2.19 15.42
C THR A 191 2.13 1.93 14.38
N VAL A 192 1.15 2.83 14.34
CA VAL A 192 -0.01 2.76 13.45
C VAL A 192 -0.18 4.08 12.73
N VAL A 193 -0.39 4.03 11.42
CA VAL A 193 -0.92 5.14 10.63
C VAL A 193 -2.31 4.75 10.16
N ALA A 194 -3.33 5.55 10.48
CA ALA A 194 -4.72 5.27 10.10
C ALA A 194 -5.34 6.47 9.37
N TYR A 195 -6.01 6.21 8.25
CA TYR A 195 -6.76 7.21 7.51
C TYR A 195 -7.99 7.68 8.29
N GLN A 196 -8.36 8.96 8.17
CA GLN A 196 -9.43 9.58 8.95
C GLN A 196 -10.51 10.17 8.03
N TYR A 197 -11.65 9.49 7.92
CA TYR A 197 -12.79 9.90 7.08
C TYR A 197 -13.63 11.07 7.62
N ARG A 198 -13.41 11.49 8.87
CA ARG A 198 -14.26 12.47 9.55
C ARG A 198 -13.44 13.69 9.89
N PHE A 199 -14.08 14.86 9.93
CA PHE A 199 -13.59 16.06 10.63
C PHE A 199 -13.47 15.86 12.16
N SER A 200 -13.29 14.62 12.60
CA SER A 200 -12.96 14.26 13.98
C SER A 200 -11.48 14.49 14.17
N HIS A 201 -11.13 15.40 15.06
CA HIS A 201 -9.74 15.64 15.49
C HIS A 201 -9.29 14.67 16.59
N GLN A 202 -10.04 13.59 16.80
CA GLN A 202 -9.77 12.60 17.83
C GLN A 202 -9.43 11.27 17.16
N ALA A 203 -8.21 10.82 17.43
CA ALA A 203 -7.75 9.49 17.08
C ALA A 203 -8.01 8.53 18.24
N SER A 204 -8.40 7.30 17.93
CA SER A 204 -8.53 6.24 18.93
C SER A 204 -7.17 5.93 19.54
N ALA A 205 -7.17 5.58 20.83
CA ALA A 205 -6.02 4.92 21.44
C ALA A 205 -5.89 3.51 20.86
N TRP A 206 -4.67 3.00 20.80
CA TRP A 206 -4.39 1.63 20.44
C TRP A 206 -3.85 0.88 21.65
N ASP A 207 -4.25 -0.38 21.78
CA ASP A 207 -3.67 -1.33 22.72
C ASP A 207 -2.76 -2.33 22.00
N GLU A 208 -1.63 -2.69 22.61
CA GLU A 208 -0.66 -3.59 21.98
C GLU A 208 -1.21 -5.02 21.83
N ALA A 209 -2.11 -5.45 22.73
CA ALA A 209 -2.75 -6.75 22.60
C ALA A 209 -3.74 -6.78 21.41
N GLU A 210 -4.48 -5.69 21.20
CA GLU A 210 -5.33 -5.52 20.02
C GLU A 210 -4.50 -5.55 18.72
N LEU A 211 -3.38 -4.84 18.66
CA LEU A 211 -2.49 -4.85 17.49
C LEU A 211 -1.85 -6.21 17.24
N SER A 212 -1.50 -6.93 18.30
CA SER A 212 -1.02 -8.31 18.22
C SER A 212 -2.08 -9.26 17.67
N GLN A 213 -3.34 -9.07 18.08
CA GLN A 213 -4.46 -9.83 17.54
C GLN A 213 -4.70 -9.50 16.06
N LEU A 214 -4.66 -8.22 15.66
CA LEU A 214 -4.77 -7.83 14.25
C LEU A 214 -3.69 -8.45 13.37
N LEU A 215 -2.45 -8.57 13.86
CA LEU A 215 -1.38 -9.28 13.16
C LEU A 215 -1.73 -10.76 12.98
N ALA A 216 -2.19 -11.43 14.04
CA ALA A 216 -2.56 -12.84 13.99
C ALA A 216 -3.74 -13.10 13.03
N GLU A 217 -4.76 -12.25 13.05
CA GLU A 217 -5.91 -12.32 12.15
C GLU A 217 -5.50 -12.10 10.69
N THR A 218 -4.63 -11.13 10.44
CA THR A 218 -4.10 -10.84 9.09
C THR A 218 -3.29 -12.01 8.55
N ILE A 219 -2.42 -12.61 9.37
CA ILE A 219 -1.68 -13.82 9.00
C ILE A 219 -2.66 -14.96 8.71
N GLY A 220 -3.63 -15.19 9.59
CA GLY A 220 -4.63 -16.24 9.43
C GLY A 220 -5.46 -16.09 8.15
N TYR A 221 -5.86 -14.87 7.80
CA TYR A 221 -6.54 -14.58 6.52
C TYR A 221 -5.69 -15.05 5.34
N TRP A 222 -4.43 -14.62 5.29
CA TRP A 222 -3.55 -14.92 4.18
C TRP A 222 -3.18 -16.40 4.09
N GLU A 223 -2.93 -17.06 5.22
CA GLU A 223 -2.66 -18.50 5.27
C GLU A 223 -3.86 -19.30 4.79
N ASN A 224 -5.07 -18.94 5.24
CA ASN A 224 -6.31 -19.56 4.78
C ASN A 224 -6.49 -19.37 3.27
N TRP A 225 -6.30 -18.16 2.76
CA TRP A 225 -6.36 -17.90 1.32
C TRP A 225 -5.29 -18.69 0.55
N SER A 226 -4.04 -18.67 0.99
CA SER A 226 -2.92 -19.40 0.37
C SER A 226 -3.13 -20.92 0.36
N SER A 227 -3.85 -21.47 1.34
CA SER A 227 -4.13 -22.90 1.44
C SER A 227 -4.97 -23.44 0.28
N ILE A 228 -5.74 -22.59 -0.40
CA ILE A 228 -6.59 -22.94 -1.54
C ILE A 228 -5.76 -23.33 -2.77
N CYS A 229 -4.52 -22.82 -2.89
CA CYS A 229 -3.68 -23.00 -4.07
C CYS A 229 -3.42 -24.48 -4.38
N THR A 230 -3.97 -24.94 -5.50
CA THR A 230 -3.93 -26.33 -5.98
C THR A 230 -2.63 -26.71 -6.71
N TYR A 231 -1.74 -25.76 -6.96
CA TYR A 231 -0.52 -26.00 -7.74
C TYR A 231 0.53 -26.83 -6.97
N THR A 232 0.83 -28.04 -7.45
CA THR A 232 1.79 -28.97 -6.83
C THR A 232 3.13 -29.09 -7.58
N GLY A 233 3.37 -28.22 -8.57
CA GLY A 233 4.60 -28.26 -9.38
C GLY A 233 5.84 -27.72 -8.66
N LYS A 234 7.00 -27.91 -9.30
CA LYS A 234 8.33 -27.59 -8.73
C LYS A 234 8.54 -26.13 -8.29
N ASN A 235 7.79 -25.18 -8.86
CA ASN A 235 7.95 -23.75 -8.61
C ASN A 235 6.89 -23.18 -7.65
N ARG A 236 6.36 -24.00 -6.73
CA ARG A 236 5.17 -23.63 -5.91
C ARG A 236 5.34 -22.31 -5.16
N GLU A 237 6.51 -22.05 -4.59
CA GLU A 237 6.77 -20.82 -3.85
C GLU A 237 6.64 -19.57 -4.75
N ALA A 238 7.29 -19.57 -5.92
CA ALA A 238 7.23 -18.46 -6.86
C ALA A 238 5.81 -18.26 -7.45
N VAL A 239 5.09 -19.37 -7.69
CA VAL A 239 3.69 -19.34 -8.15
C VAL A 239 2.79 -18.74 -7.07
N LEU A 240 2.90 -19.21 -5.83
CA LEU A 240 2.09 -18.70 -4.71
C LEU A 240 2.42 -17.23 -4.41
N ARG A 241 3.70 -16.83 -4.47
CA ARG A 241 4.09 -15.44 -4.29
C ARG A 241 3.45 -14.52 -5.33
N SER A 242 3.48 -14.93 -6.59
CA SER A 242 2.82 -14.21 -7.69
C SER A 242 1.30 -14.12 -7.47
N ALA A 243 0.66 -15.22 -7.05
CA ALA A 243 -0.77 -15.25 -6.76
C ALA A 243 -1.15 -14.29 -5.61
N LEU A 244 -0.38 -14.28 -4.53
CA LEU A 244 -0.58 -13.35 -3.41
C LEU A 244 -0.39 -11.88 -3.82
N THR A 245 0.54 -11.59 -4.74
CA THR A 245 0.67 -10.24 -5.32
C THR A 245 -0.58 -9.87 -6.12
N LEU A 246 -1.07 -10.74 -7.01
CA LEU A 246 -2.30 -10.48 -7.76
C LEU A 246 -3.51 -10.29 -6.83
N LYS A 247 -3.60 -11.08 -5.76
CA LYS A 247 -4.63 -10.92 -4.74
C LYS A 247 -4.53 -9.57 -4.04
N ALA A 248 -3.33 -9.12 -3.68
CA ALA A 248 -3.13 -7.80 -3.07
C ALA A 248 -3.55 -6.63 -3.99
N LEU A 249 -3.58 -6.83 -5.32
CA LEU A 249 -4.06 -5.84 -6.31
C LEU A 249 -5.56 -5.92 -6.57
N THR A 250 -6.27 -6.86 -5.93
CA THR A 250 -7.73 -6.98 -6.04
C THR A 250 -8.38 -6.03 -5.04
N TYR A 251 -9.22 -5.11 -5.54
CA TYR A 251 -10.04 -4.24 -4.72
C TYR A 251 -11.26 -5.02 -4.23
N GLU A 252 -11.18 -5.51 -2.98
CA GLU A 252 -12.21 -6.38 -2.38
C GLU A 252 -13.63 -5.78 -2.40
N PRO A 253 -13.81 -4.46 -2.18
CA PRO A 253 -15.15 -3.88 -2.13
C PRO A 253 -15.98 -4.07 -3.40
N SER A 254 -15.33 -4.02 -4.56
CA SER A 254 -16.01 -4.08 -5.85
C SER A 254 -15.70 -5.35 -6.64
N GLY A 255 -14.49 -5.92 -6.48
CA GLY A 255 -13.97 -7.01 -7.30
C GLY A 255 -13.07 -6.55 -8.46
N GLY A 256 -12.88 -5.22 -8.64
CA GLY A 256 -11.93 -4.67 -9.61
C GLY A 256 -10.49 -5.05 -9.29
N LEU A 257 -9.62 -5.11 -10.30
CA LEU A 257 -8.21 -5.45 -10.15
C LEU A 257 -7.35 -4.36 -10.79
N VAL A 258 -6.49 -3.70 -10.00
CA VAL A 258 -5.58 -2.68 -10.55
C VAL A 258 -4.46 -3.33 -11.35
N ALA A 259 -4.07 -2.71 -12.46
CA ALA A 259 -2.92 -3.17 -13.23
C ALA A 259 -1.60 -3.02 -12.45
N ALA A 260 -1.46 -1.96 -11.65
CA ALA A 260 -0.41 -1.79 -10.66
C ALA A 260 -0.89 -0.86 -9.53
N PRO A 261 -0.33 -0.95 -8.30
CA PRO A 261 -0.78 -0.11 -7.19
C PRO A 261 -0.15 1.29 -7.22
N THR A 262 0.48 1.70 -8.32
CA THR A 262 1.27 2.94 -8.44
C THR A 262 0.90 3.70 -9.71
N THR A 263 1.23 4.99 -9.72
CA THR A 263 1.24 5.81 -10.93
C THR A 263 2.66 6.25 -11.28
N SER A 264 2.88 6.58 -12.55
CA SER A 264 4.04 7.36 -13.01
C SER A 264 5.41 6.71 -12.82
N LEU A 265 5.45 5.42 -12.52
CA LEU A 265 6.69 4.66 -12.64
C LEU A 265 6.98 4.42 -14.13
N PRO A 266 8.20 4.71 -14.59
CA PRO A 266 8.51 4.71 -16.01
C PRO A 266 8.72 3.28 -16.55
N GLU A 267 8.23 3.01 -17.76
CA GLU A 267 8.61 1.78 -18.47
C GLU A 267 10.12 1.71 -18.75
N VAL A 268 10.73 2.86 -18.99
CA VAL A 268 12.18 3.05 -19.18
C VAL A 268 12.58 4.30 -18.43
N ILE A 269 13.56 4.20 -17.53
CA ILE A 269 14.08 5.36 -16.76
C ILE A 269 14.44 6.51 -17.70
N GLY A 270 13.97 7.72 -17.38
CA GLY A 270 14.09 8.93 -18.20
C GLY A 270 13.10 9.03 -19.36
N GLY A 271 12.29 7.99 -19.60
CA GLY A 271 11.26 7.94 -20.62
C GLY A 271 9.98 8.68 -20.24
N SER A 272 9.10 8.85 -21.22
CA SER A 272 7.82 9.56 -21.08
C SER A 272 6.61 8.63 -20.89
N ARG A 273 6.80 7.32 -20.89
CA ARG A 273 5.73 6.30 -20.71
C ARG A 273 5.58 5.97 -19.23
N ASN A 274 4.96 6.92 -18.52
CA ASN A 274 4.85 6.96 -17.07
C ASN A 274 3.36 7.15 -16.74
N TRP A 275 2.57 6.10 -16.93
CA TRP A 275 1.11 6.16 -16.82
C TRP A 275 0.62 5.83 -15.41
N ASP A 276 -0.62 6.19 -15.14
CA ASP A 276 -1.33 5.73 -13.95
C ASP A 276 -1.95 4.34 -14.22
N TYR A 277 -1.50 3.34 -13.47
CA TYR A 277 -1.94 1.95 -13.61
C TYR A 277 -2.89 1.50 -12.49
N ARG A 278 -3.37 2.43 -11.66
CA ARG A 278 -4.24 2.15 -10.50
C ARG A 278 -5.72 1.93 -10.85
N PHE A 279 -5.98 1.58 -12.11
CA PHE A 279 -7.32 1.37 -12.67
C PHE A 279 -7.48 -0.06 -13.16
N THR A 280 -8.73 -0.49 -13.28
CA THR A 280 -9.07 -1.83 -13.75
C THR A 280 -9.08 -1.86 -15.26
N TRP A 281 -8.02 -2.41 -15.86
CA TRP A 281 -7.96 -2.74 -17.28
C TRP A 281 -8.60 -4.11 -17.51
N ILE A 282 -9.56 -4.17 -18.43
CA ILE A 282 -10.31 -5.41 -18.69
C ILE A 282 -9.36 -6.54 -19.10
N ARG A 283 -8.45 -6.26 -20.03
CA ARG A 283 -7.41 -7.20 -20.48
C ARG A 283 -6.56 -7.76 -19.34
N ASP A 284 -5.95 -6.87 -18.57
CA ASP A 284 -4.99 -7.23 -17.53
C ASP A 284 -5.70 -8.01 -16.39
N ALA A 285 -6.90 -7.56 -16.01
CA ALA A 285 -7.73 -8.27 -15.04
C ALA A 285 -8.13 -9.66 -15.52
N SER A 286 -8.58 -9.80 -16.78
CA SER A 286 -8.94 -11.11 -17.35
C SER A 286 -7.77 -12.10 -17.30
N PHE A 287 -6.54 -11.69 -17.65
CA PHE A 287 -5.38 -12.58 -17.57
C PHE A 287 -4.97 -12.91 -16.12
N ALA A 288 -4.97 -11.92 -15.22
CA ALA A 288 -4.66 -12.13 -13.81
C ALA A 288 -5.65 -13.12 -13.16
N LEU A 289 -6.94 -12.94 -13.42
CA LEU A 289 -8.00 -13.78 -12.89
C LEU A 289 -8.02 -15.17 -13.51
N TYR A 290 -7.67 -15.30 -14.80
CA TYR A 290 -7.45 -16.61 -15.41
C TYR A 290 -6.32 -17.38 -14.71
N GLY A 291 -5.22 -16.69 -14.39
CA GLY A 291 -4.12 -17.27 -13.60
C GLY A 291 -4.58 -17.72 -12.21
N LEU A 292 -5.31 -16.87 -11.48
CA LEU A 292 -5.89 -17.21 -10.17
C LEU A 292 -6.87 -18.39 -10.26
N PHE A 293 -7.72 -18.40 -11.28
CA PHE A 293 -8.69 -19.47 -11.52
C PHE A 293 -8.01 -20.84 -11.74
N ILE A 294 -6.94 -20.89 -12.54
CA ILE A 294 -6.14 -22.12 -12.73
C ILE A 294 -5.58 -22.64 -11.40
N LEU A 295 -5.26 -21.74 -10.46
CA LEU A 295 -4.73 -22.10 -9.15
C LEU A 295 -5.81 -22.54 -8.16
N GLY A 296 -7.10 -22.43 -8.50
CA GLY A 296 -8.25 -22.82 -7.66
C GLY A 296 -8.99 -21.65 -7.01
N TYR A 297 -8.55 -20.41 -7.27
CA TYR A 297 -9.16 -19.20 -6.73
C TYR A 297 -10.35 -18.76 -7.58
N THR A 298 -11.55 -19.16 -7.18
CA THR A 298 -12.79 -18.91 -7.94
C THR A 298 -13.59 -17.71 -7.43
N ALA A 299 -13.36 -17.27 -6.20
CA ALA A 299 -14.10 -16.18 -5.59
C ALA A 299 -13.78 -14.83 -6.26
N GLU A 300 -12.51 -14.57 -6.55
CA GLU A 300 -12.02 -13.36 -7.20
C GLU A 300 -12.59 -13.23 -8.62
N ALA A 301 -12.61 -14.32 -9.38
CA ALA A 301 -13.20 -14.33 -10.72
C ALA A 301 -14.72 -14.06 -10.70
N ARG A 302 -15.43 -14.56 -9.69
CA ARG A 302 -16.87 -14.26 -9.50
C ARG A 302 -17.09 -12.79 -9.16
N ALA A 303 -16.34 -12.25 -8.21
CA ALA A 303 -16.43 -10.85 -7.81
C ALA A 303 -16.14 -9.91 -8.99
N PHE A 304 -15.09 -10.19 -9.76
CA PHE A 304 -14.77 -9.41 -10.96
C PHE A 304 -15.87 -9.50 -12.03
N LYS A 305 -16.48 -10.67 -12.24
CA LYS A 305 -17.61 -10.80 -13.17
C LYS A 305 -18.79 -9.93 -12.73
N GLU A 306 -19.14 -9.94 -11.45
CA GLU A 306 -20.21 -9.11 -10.88
C GLU A 306 -19.88 -7.61 -11.06
N TRP A 307 -18.64 -7.23 -10.77
CA TRP A 307 -18.13 -5.88 -11.03
C TRP A 307 -18.25 -5.47 -12.50
N LEU A 308 -17.81 -6.33 -13.41
CA LEU A 308 -17.80 -6.09 -14.85
C LEU A 308 -19.23 -5.89 -15.34
N GLU A 309 -20.15 -6.78 -14.97
CA GLU A 309 -21.56 -6.65 -15.31
C GLU A 309 -22.12 -5.31 -14.84
N TRP A 310 -21.79 -4.87 -13.63
CA TRP A 310 -22.21 -3.57 -13.11
C TRP A 310 -21.59 -2.39 -13.87
N ALA A 311 -20.26 -2.33 -13.98
CA ALA A 311 -19.52 -1.25 -14.61
C ALA A 311 -19.78 -1.14 -16.12
N SER A 312 -20.08 -2.26 -16.76
CA SER A 312 -20.27 -2.39 -18.21
C SER A 312 -21.73 -2.34 -18.64
N THR A 313 -22.69 -2.30 -17.71
CA THR A 313 -24.12 -2.23 -18.04
C THR A 313 -24.44 -1.00 -18.90
N GLY A 314 -25.20 -1.21 -19.97
CA GLY A 314 -25.56 -0.17 -20.92
C GLY A 314 -25.43 -0.65 -22.37
N ARG A 315 -24.98 0.24 -23.27
CA ARG A 315 -24.78 -0.12 -24.68
C ARG A 315 -23.41 -0.74 -24.86
N ALA A 316 -23.34 -1.90 -25.52
CA ALA A 316 -22.07 -2.59 -25.80
C ALA A 316 -21.04 -1.74 -26.57
N ARG A 317 -21.48 -0.73 -27.32
CA ARG A 317 -20.59 0.23 -28.02
C ARG A 317 -19.93 1.27 -27.11
N ASP A 318 -20.41 1.40 -25.87
CA ASP A 318 -19.90 2.34 -24.87
C ASP A 318 -19.00 1.64 -23.84
N LEU A 319 -18.58 0.40 -24.11
CA LEU A 319 -17.58 -0.30 -23.33
C LEU A 319 -16.24 0.42 -23.45
N GLN A 320 -15.53 0.50 -22.34
CA GLN A 320 -14.19 1.06 -22.26
C GLN A 320 -13.21 -0.06 -21.98
N ILE A 321 -11.95 0.18 -22.33
CA ILE A 321 -10.86 -0.78 -22.08
C ILE A 321 -10.43 -0.80 -20.60
N MET A 322 -10.79 0.25 -19.85
CA MET A 322 -10.53 0.34 -18.42
C MET A 322 -11.52 1.27 -17.71
N TYR A 323 -11.62 1.08 -16.40
CA TYR A 323 -12.55 1.78 -15.51
C TYR A 323 -11.86 2.09 -14.17
N GLY A 324 -12.41 3.06 -13.43
CA GLY A 324 -12.12 3.24 -12.01
C GLY A 324 -12.59 2.03 -11.20
N LEU A 325 -12.12 1.91 -9.96
CA LEU A 325 -12.39 0.73 -9.14
C LEU A 325 -13.89 0.55 -8.81
N GLY A 326 -14.64 1.64 -8.71
CA GLY A 326 -16.10 1.62 -8.56
C GLY A 326 -16.87 1.52 -9.88
N GLY A 327 -16.17 1.36 -11.01
CA GLY A 327 -16.75 1.38 -12.36
C GLY A 327 -16.81 2.78 -12.99
N GLU A 328 -16.11 3.75 -12.43
CA GLU A 328 -16.08 5.13 -12.93
C GLU A 328 -15.52 5.18 -14.37
N LYS A 329 -16.24 5.85 -15.27
CA LYS A 329 -15.88 5.96 -16.69
C LYS A 329 -14.91 7.08 -17.02
N ARG A 330 -14.75 8.06 -16.12
CA ARG A 330 -13.95 9.28 -16.35
C ARG A 330 -12.65 9.15 -15.58
N LEU A 331 -11.55 8.94 -16.32
CA LEU A 331 -10.20 8.81 -15.77
C LEU A 331 -9.31 9.91 -16.34
N THR A 332 -9.78 11.16 -16.28
CA THR A 332 -9.13 12.33 -16.88
C THR A 332 -7.66 12.36 -16.50
N GLU A 333 -6.80 12.33 -17.51
CA GLU A 333 -5.36 12.39 -17.30
C GLU A 333 -4.91 13.83 -17.05
N ILE A 334 -4.09 14.00 -16.02
CA ILE A 334 -3.51 15.28 -15.62
C ILE A 334 -2.01 15.05 -15.40
N GLU A 335 -1.18 15.95 -15.93
CA GLU A 335 0.25 15.96 -15.64
C GLU A 335 0.53 16.82 -14.40
N LEU A 336 1.47 16.38 -13.55
CA LEU A 336 1.94 17.08 -12.36
C LEU A 336 3.36 17.66 -12.64
N PRO A 337 3.47 18.85 -13.24
CA PRO A 337 4.75 19.41 -13.67
C PRO A 337 5.70 19.80 -12.53
N GLU A 338 5.21 19.89 -11.30
CA GLU A 338 5.97 20.22 -10.11
C GLU A 338 6.70 19.03 -9.48
N MET A 339 6.35 17.80 -9.87
CA MET A 339 6.94 16.57 -9.38
C MET A 339 8.17 16.17 -10.21
N MET A 340 9.23 15.71 -9.54
CA MET A 340 10.46 15.27 -10.21
C MET A 340 10.27 14.00 -11.03
N GLY A 341 9.41 13.08 -10.56
CA GLY A 341 9.24 11.75 -11.12
C GLY A 341 10.31 10.76 -10.65
N TYR A 342 9.97 9.47 -10.65
CA TYR A 342 10.89 8.41 -10.24
C TYR A 342 12.17 8.46 -11.08
N GLN A 343 13.32 8.63 -10.41
CA GLN A 343 14.63 8.82 -11.04
C GLN A 343 14.61 9.89 -12.15
N HIS A 344 13.94 11.01 -11.88
CA HIS A 344 13.77 12.14 -12.81
C HIS A 344 13.04 11.81 -14.12
N SER A 345 12.29 10.71 -14.15
CA SER A 345 11.51 10.31 -15.32
C SER A 345 10.23 11.11 -15.39
N ARG A 346 10.07 11.89 -16.47
CA ARG A 346 8.95 12.83 -16.63
C ARG A 346 8.17 12.56 -17.93
N PRO A 347 6.88 12.91 -17.97
CA PRO A 347 6.12 13.58 -16.91
C PRO A 347 5.60 12.61 -15.85
N VAL A 348 5.15 13.17 -14.73
CA VAL A 348 4.31 12.48 -13.73
C VAL A 348 2.86 12.73 -14.11
N ARG A 349 2.05 11.67 -14.12
CA ARG A 349 0.64 11.68 -14.52
C ARG A 349 -0.24 11.06 -13.46
N ILE A 350 -1.46 11.55 -13.36
CA ILE A 350 -2.54 10.92 -12.61
C ILE A 350 -3.75 10.78 -13.53
N GLY A 351 -4.57 9.76 -13.33
CA GLY A 351 -5.54 9.39 -14.35
C GLY A 351 -4.86 8.76 -15.57
N ASN A 352 -5.65 8.32 -16.56
CA ASN A 352 -5.08 7.61 -17.70
C ASN A 352 -5.89 7.86 -18.96
N GLY A 353 -5.30 8.58 -19.92
CA GLY A 353 -5.96 9.04 -21.14
C GLY A 353 -6.42 7.92 -22.07
N ALA A 354 -6.01 6.68 -21.83
CA ALA A 354 -6.49 5.55 -22.60
C ALA A 354 -8.00 5.24 -22.36
N TYR A 355 -8.66 5.85 -21.37
CA TYR A 355 -10.06 5.58 -21.04
C TYR A 355 -11.02 5.95 -22.18
N SER A 356 -10.59 6.89 -23.04
CA SER A 356 -11.34 7.31 -24.23
C SER A 356 -10.96 6.54 -25.51
N GLN A 357 -10.00 5.62 -25.44
CA GLN A 357 -9.60 4.83 -26.60
C GLN A 357 -10.62 3.72 -26.88
N PHE A 358 -10.84 3.46 -28.18
CA PHE A 358 -11.63 2.35 -28.64
C PHE A 358 -10.70 1.22 -29.10
N GLN A 359 -10.77 0.07 -28.44
CA GLN A 359 -10.04 -1.15 -28.82
C GLN A 359 -11.04 -2.30 -28.94
N LEU A 360 -10.92 -3.11 -30.01
CA LEU A 360 -11.90 -4.17 -30.34
C LEU A 360 -11.64 -5.49 -29.61
N ASP A 361 -10.44 -5.68 -29.06
CA ASP A 361 -10.04 -6.85 -28.28
C ASP A 361 -10.84 -7.00 -26.98
N VAL A 362 -11.31 -5.90 -26.39
CA VAL A 362 -12.13 -5.90 -25.17
C VAL A 362 -13.35 -6.84 -25.24
N TYR A 363 -13.98 -6.99 -26.42
CA TYR A 363 -15.10 -7.91 -26.57
C TYR A 363 -14.69 -9.37 -26.41
N GLY A 364 -13.50 -9.73 -26.90
CA GLY A 364 -12.94 -11.08 -26.76
C GLY A 364 -12.42 -11.37 -25.36
N GLU A 365 -12.09 -10.35 -24.57
CA GLU A 365 -11.67 -10.50 -23.17
C GLU A 365 -12.84 -10.70 -22.21
N ILE A 366 -14.03 -10.24 -22.60
CA ILE A 366 -15.27 -10.36 -21.83
C ILE A 366 -15.98 -11.70 -22.11
N LEU A 367 -15.92 -12.18 -23.36
CA LEU A 367 -16.51 -13.46 -23.80
C LEU A 367 -15.66 -14.64 -23.31
#